data_AF-A0A937SZR5-F1
#
_entry.id   AF-A0A937SZR5-F1
#
_cell.length_a   1.000
_cell.length_b   1.000
_cell.length_c   1.000
_cell.angle_alpha   90.00
_cell.angle_beta   90.00
_cell.angle_gamma   90.00
#
_symmetry.space_group_name_H-M   'P 1'
#
loop_
_entity.id
_entity.type
_entity.pdbx_description
1 polymer ?
#
loop_
_entity_poly.entity_id
_entity_poly.type
_entity_poly.pdbx_seq_one_letter_code
_entity_poly.pdbx_strand_id
1 'polypeptide(L)'
;MKFIRSIFCVFFILSTSSTVFGHEVGAPFSGAISEPVILHHAHIEDEQSLNMAFRNDFEKEAGEPKRFAFDSSLELATSWDDDFSFGSEIFIPFSDTGNDNDRYALGDLEIWPIKYAFLNQPERVVTAALRVGLPTGDKKRGFGEGQTKIGAMLLFDQAWRNWYFGANAEFETVVSGPTESETEFAFGVSYSFIEGTGDGIAPTIPNQSFVPVLSLEMVSQHILSGLEKENDALTILPGLHIWHPASDWLVSAGLELPLSSYRNNDYTMHLKEL
;
A
#
# COMPACT_ATOMS: atom_id res chain seq x y z
N MET A 1 -10.90 4.56 -25.59
CA MET A 1 -11.73 5.61 -24.94
C MET A 1 -11.82 5.48 -23.43
N LYS A 2 -11.95 4.27 -22.85
CA LYS A 2 -11.94 4.07 -21.38
C LYS A 2 -10.63 4.51 -20.70
N PHE A 3 -9.48 4.07 -21.22
CA PHE A 3 -8.13 4.46 -20.74
C PHE A 3 -7.90 5.98 -20.65
N ILE A 4 -8.32 6.74 -21.67
CA ILE A 4 -8.20 8.21 -21.69
C ILE A 4 -9.10 8.84 -20.63
N ARG A 5 -10.31 8.32 -20.41
CA ARG A 5 -11.21 8.82 -19.35
C ARG A 5 -10.65 8.55 -17.96
N SER A 6 -10.03 7.39 -17.73
CA SER A 6 -9.33 7.09 -16.48
C SER A 6 -8.20 8.08 -16.25
N ILE A 7 -7.31 8.30 -17.22
CA ILE A 7 -6.22 9.29 -17.13
C ILE A 7 -6.73 10.69 -16.79
N PHE A 8 -7.83 11.15 -17.40
CA PHE A 8 -8.41 12.45 -17.10
C PHE A 8 -9.03 12.52 -15.69
N CYS A 9 -9.59 11.43 -15.16
CA CYS A 9 -10.06 11.38 -13.77
C CYS A 9 -8.88 11.40 -12.80
N VAL A 10 -7.82 10.66 -13.08
CA VAL A 10 -6.56 10.69 -12.32
C VAL A 10 -5.99 12.10 -12.28
N PHE A 11 -5.88 12.77 -13.43
CA PHE A 11 -5.39 14.15 -13.52
C PHE A 11 -6.30 15.16 -12.79
N PHE A 12 -7.61 14.92 -12.76
CA PHE A 12 -8.57 15.78 -12.04
C PHE A 12 -8.50 15.57 -10.52
N ILE A 13 -8.27 14.34 -10.06
CA ILE A 13 -8.11 14.04 -8.64
C ILE A 13 -6.76 14.59 -8.13
N LEU A 14 -5.67 14.32 -8.86
CA LEU A 14 -4.31 14.88 -8.63
C LEU A 14 -4.28 16.41 -8.58
N SER A 15 -5.23 17.10 -9.22
CA SER A 15 -5.28 18.57 -9.26
C SER A 15 -6.24 19.18 -8.23
N THR A 16 -6.95 18.35 -7.45
CA THR A 16 -7.93 18.81 -6.44
C THR A 16 -7.62 18.37 -5.01
N SER A 17 -6.62 17.50 -4.78
CA SER A 17 -6.08 17.05 -3.48
C SER A 17 -5.31 18.13 -2.69
N SER A 18 -5.65 19.40 -2.88
CA SER A 18 -4.80 20.57 -2.54
C SER A 18 -4.61 20.94 -1.05
N THR A 19 -4.85 20.06 -0.07
CA THR A 19 -4.77 20.46 1.36
C THR A 19 -4.30 19.41 2.36
N VAL A 20 -3.74 18.27 1.96
CA VAL A 20 -3.24 17.27 2.91
C VAL A 20 -1.74 17.15 2.70
N PHE A 21 -0.96 17.33 3.78
CA PHE A 21 0.48 17.06 3.75
C PHE A 21 0.66 15.54 3.71
N GLY A 22 1.61 15.02 2.94
CA GLY A 22 1.86 13.58 2.87
C GLY A 22 2.27 12.98 4.21
N HIS A 23 2.98 13.74 5.03
CA HIS A 23 3.38 13.42 6.40
C HIS A 23 2.92 14.52 7.38
N GLU A 24 2.67 14.12 8.63
CA GLU A 24 2.20 15.05 9.65
C GLU A 24 3.30 16.05 10.05
N VAL A 25 2.98 17.35 10.03
CA VAL A 25 3.92 18.41 10.41
C VAL A 25 4.35 18.25 11.87
N GLY A 26 5.62 17.91 12.08
CA GLY A 26 6.19 17.71 13.42
C GLY A 26 6.56 16.26 13.73
N ALA A 27 6.26 15.32 12.83
CA ALA A 27 6.72 13.95 12.92
C ALA A 27 8.27 13.90 13.05
N PRO A 28 8.82 13.14 14.01
CA PRO A 28 10.26 13.12 14.28
C PRO A 28 11.04 12.18 13.35
N PHE A 29 10.41 11.67 12.29
CA PHE A 29 10.95 10.62 11.43
C PHE A 29 12.01 11.14 10.47
N SER A 30 12.96 10.26 10.14
CA SER A 30 13.98 10.52 9.13
C SER A 30 13.32 10.65 7.77
N GLY A 31 13.62 11.72 7.02
CA GLY A 31 13.07 11.91 5.67
C GLY A 31 13.54 10.87 4.64
N ALA A 32 14.43 9.95 5.05
CA ALA A 32 14.80 8.80 4.23
C ALA A 32 13.81 7.63 4.36
N ILE A 33 12.97 7.59 5.39
CA ILE A 33 11.84 6.65 5.43
C ILE A 33 10.89 7.11 4.33
N SER A 34 10.84 6.34 3.25
CA SER A 34 10.01 6.63 2.09
C SER A 34 8.70 5.87 2.20
N GLU A 35 7.61 6.46 1.71
CA GLU A 35 6.38 5.69 1.49
C GLU A 35 6.61 4.60 0.44
N PRO A 36 6.45 3.32 0.82
CA PRO A 36 6.46 2.26 -0.15
C PRO A 36 5.24 2.35 -1.08
N VAL A 37 5.33 1.67 -2.23
CA VAL A 37 4.26 1.63 -3.23
C VAL A 37 3.16 0.66 -2.80
N ILE A 38 3.53 -0.51 -2.27
CA ILE A 38 2.57 -1.54 -1.83
C ILE A 38 2.80 -2.00 -0.39
N LEU A 39 4.03 -1.92 0.13
CA LEU A 39 4.27 -2.15 1.56
C LEU A 39 3.62 -1.05 2.39
N HIS A 40 3.11 -1.45 3.55
CA HIS A 40 2.71 -0.50 4.58
C HIS A 40 3.91 -0.04 5.39
N HIS A 41 4.07 1.27 5.55
CA HIS A 41 5.05 1.86 6.47
C HIS A 41 4.69 1.58 7.95
N ALA A 42 5.71 1.52 8.82
CA ALA A 42 5.52 1.21 10.23
C ALA A 42 5.19 2.46 11.07
N HIS A 43 5.60 3.65 10.64
CA HIS A 43 5.22 4.87 11.34
C HIS A 43 3.72 5.15 11.25
N ILE A 44 3.25 5.98 12.18
CA ILE A 44 1.84 6.33 12.33
C ILE A 44 1.77 7.83 12.21
N GLU A 45 0.89 8.32 11.35
CA GLU A 45 0.65 9.74 11.12
C GLU A 45 -0.73 9.97 10.52
N ASP A 46 -1.13 11.23 10.42
CA ASP A 46 -2.24 11.63 9.57
C ASP A 46 -1.80 11.54 8.10
N GLU A 47 -2.35 10.58 7.35
CA GLU A 47 -2.06 10.36 5.92
C GLU A 47 -3.37 10.28 5.13
N GLN A 48 -3.34 10.76 3.89
CA GLN A 48 -4.33 10.43 2.89
C GLN A 48 -3.61 9.98 1.63
N SER A 49 -3.86 8.74 1.20
CA SER A 49 -3.24 8.19 0.00
C SER A 49 -4.27 7.76 -1.03
N LEU A 50 -3.97 8.01 -2.31
CA LEU A 50 -4.72 7.48 -3.44
C LEU A 50 -3.84 6.53 -4.23
N ASN A 51 -4.19 5.26 -4.21
CA ASN A 51 -3.46 4.21 -4.91
C ASN A 51 -4.25 3.76 -6.13
N MET A 52 -3.53 3.43 -7.18
CA MET A 52 -4.09 2.98 -8.46
C MET A 52 -3.24 1.84 -9.02
N ALA A 53 -3.90 0.77 -9.44
CA ALA A 53 -3.28 -0.40 -10.03
C ALA A 53 -3.90 -0.69 -11.40
N PHE A 54 -3.06 -0.90 -12.39
CA PHE A 54 -3.45 -1.27 -13.76
C PHE A 54 -2.91 -2.67 -14.06
N ARG A 55 -3.81 -3.64 -14.15
CA ARG A 55 -3.47 -5.05 -14.34
C ARG A 55 -3.57 -5.42 -15.81
N ASN A 56 -2.47 -5.90 -16.37
CA ASN A 56 -2.44 -6.42 -17.73
C ASN A 56 -2.79 -7.91 -17.75
N ASP A 57 -3.66 -8.31 -18.69
CA ASP A 57 -4.06 -9.71 -18.86
C ASP A 57 -4.58 -10.34 -17.55
N PHE A 58 -5.35 -9.54 -16.80
CA PHE A 58 -6.05 -9.94 -15.60
C PHE A 58 -7.03 -11.08 -15.88
N GLU A 59 -6.87 -12.15 -15.13
CA GLU A 59 -7.67 -13.36 -15.11
C GLU A 59 -8.22 -13.51 -13.70
N LYS A 60 -9.53 -13.36 -13.54
CA LYS A 60 -10.14 -13.36 -12.21
C LYS A 60 -10.10 -14.74 -11.57
N GLU A 61 -10.52 -15.76 -12.32
CA GLU A 61 -10.43 -17.17 -11.92
C GLU A 61 -9.79 -17.97 -13.06
N ALA A 62 -9.09 -19.06 -12.70
CA ALA A 62 -8.38 -19.87 -13.68
C ALA A 62 -9.29 -20.39 -14.80
N GLY A 63 -8.95 -20.08 -16.04
CA GLY A 63 -9.71 -20.40 -17.23
C GLY A 63 -10.70 -19.32 -17.69
N GLU A 64 -10.85 -18.23 -16.94
CA GLU A 64 -11.69 -17.10 -17.36
C GLU A 64 -11.01 -16.23 -18.44
N PRO A 65 -11.79 -15.49 -19.25
CA PRO A 65 -11.23 -14.61 -20.27
C PRO A 65 -10.34 -13.52 -19.66
N LYS A 66 -9.08 -13.48 -20.10
CA LYS A 66 -8.13 -12.44 -19.76
C LYS A 66 -8.58 -11.08 -20.26
N ARG A 67 -8.38 -10.05 -19.44
CA ARG A 67 -8.74 -8.67 -19.77
C ARG A 67 -7.83 -7.66 -19.08
N PHE A 68 -7.92 -6.41 -19.51
CA PHE A 68 -7.41 -5.34 -18.69
C PHE A 68 -8.31 -5.15 -17.45
N ALA A 69 -7.70 -4.85 -16.31
CA ALA A 69 -8.43 -4.46 -15.12
C ALA A 69 -7.77 -3.26 -14.44
N PHE A 70 -8.59 -2.51 -13.71
CA PHE A 70 -8.21 -1.31 -13.00
C PHE A 70 -8.78 -1.33 -11.59
N ASP A 71 -7.91 -1.05 -10.62
CA ASP A 71 -8.25 -0.93 -9.22
C ASP A 71 -7.74 0.41 -8.69
N SER A 72 -8.44 0.98 -7.72
CA SER A 72 -7.98 2.10 -6.92
C SER A 72 -8.34 1.91 -5.46
N SER A 73 -7.53 2.40 -4.54
CA SER A 73 -7.90 2.49 -3.13
C SER A 73 -7.68 3.90 -2.60
N LEU A 74 -8.59 4.33 -1.74
CA LEU A 74 -8.40 5.49 -0.87
C LEU A 74 -7.99 4.98 0.50
N GLU A 75 -6.87 5.46 1.00
CA GLU A 75 -6.37 5.22 2.34
C GLU A 75 -6.49 6.50 3.16
N LEU A 76 -6.93 6.36 4.40
CA LEU A 76 -6.97 7.45 5.37
C LEU A 76 -6.39 6.92 6.68
N ALA A 77 -5.33 7.56 7.14
CA ALA A 77 -4.69 7.29 8.42
C ALA A 77 -4.91 8.46 9.38
N THR A 78 -4.91 8.16 10.68
CA THR A 78 -4.88 9.22 11.69
C THR A 78 -4.08 8.81 12.91
N SER A 79 -3.26 9.74 13.40
CA SER A 79 -2.58 9.63 14.69
C SER A 79 -3.52 10.04 15.83
N TRP A 80 -3.40 9.38 16.98
CA TRP A 80 -4.26 9.65 18.14
C TRP A 80 -3.57 10.45 19.24
N ASP A 81 -2.24 10.45 19.23
CA ASP A 81 -1.38 11.00 20.27
C ASP A 81 -0.23 11.81 19.65
N ASP A 82 0.18 12.88 20.34
CA ASP A 82 1.26 13.79 19.90
C ASP A 82 2.64 13.10 19.76
N ASP A 83 2.80 11.90 20.30
CA ASP A 83 4.03 11.10 20.21
C ASP A 83 3.99 10.03 19.11
N PHE A 84 2.94 10.03 18.28
CA PHE A 84 2.77 9.14 17.12
C PHE A 84 2.79 7.66 17.50
N SER A 85 2.42 7.31 18.73
CA SER A 85 2.47 5.92 19.22
C SER A 85 1.21 5.12 18.90
N PHE A 86 0.07 5.79 18.70
CA PHE A 86 -1.22 5.16 18.39
C PHE A 86 -1.90 5.81 17.19
N GLY A 87 -2.65 5.01 16.45
CA GLY A 87 -3.45 5.50 15.33
C GLY A 87 -4.42 4.48 14.77
N SER A 88 -5.06 4.86 13.68
CA SER A 88 -5.98 4.01 12.92
C SER A 88 -5.91 4.28 11.44
N GLU A 89 -6.24 3.27 10.65
CA GLU A 89 -6.30 3.35 9.20
C GLU A 89 -7.59 2.76 8.65
N ILE A 90 -8.03 3.29 7.51
CA ILE A 90 -9.10 2.72 6.71
C ILE A 90 -8.70 2.70 5.23
N PHE A 91 -8.93 1.56 4.60
CA PHE A 91 -8.70 1.31 3.20
C PHE A 91 -10.05 1.08 2.51
N ILE A 92 -10.29 1.85 1.47
CA ILE A 92 -11.54 1.86 0.71
C ILE A 92 -11.22 1.46 -0.73
N PRO A 93 -11.31 0.18 -1.09
CA PRO A 93 -11.01 -0.28 -2.44
C PRO A 93 -12.19 -0.08 -3.39
N PHE A 94 -11.87 0.23 -4.64
CA PHE A 94 -12.80 0.29 -5.76
C PHE A 94 -12.14 -0.33 -6.98
N SER A 95 -12.89 -1.05 -7.80
CA SER A 95 -12.30 -1.69 -8.97
C SER A 95 -13.31 -2.01 -10.07
N ASP A 96 -12.79 -2.36 -11.24
CA ASP A 96 -13.52 -3.09 -12.27
C ASP A 96 -13.18 -4.59 -12.31
N THR A 97 -12.53 -5.15 -11.28
CA THR A 97 -12.08 -6.56 -11.23
C THR A 97 -13.21 -7.59 -11.01
N GLY A 98 -14.45 -7.14 -10.81
CA GLY A 98 -15.62 -8.01 -10.67
C GLY A 98 -16.00 -8.80 -11.93
N ASN A 99 -17.15 -9.49 -11.86
CA ASN A 99 -17.67 -10.35 -12.95
C ASN A 99 -18.19 -9.55 -14.15
N ASP A 100 -18.42 -8.25 -14.00
CA ASP A 100 -19.03 -7.38 -15.01
C ASP A 100 -18.01 -6.34 -15.49
N ASN A 101 -17.44 -6.58 -16.67
CA ASN A 101 -16.33 -5.81 -17.26
C ASN A 101 -16.64 -4.32 -17.54
N ASP A 102 -17.89 -3.89 -17.36
CA ASP A 102 -18.31 -2.50 -17.58
C ASP A 102 -18.57 -1.72 -16.28
N ARG A 103 -18.44 -2.36 -15.11
CA ARG A 103 -18.79 -1.75 -13.84
C ARG A 103 -17.58 -1.50 -12.95
N TYR A 104 -17.45 -0.24 -12.52
CA TYR A 104 -16.58 0.16 -11.41
C TYR A 104 -17.39 0.17 -10.10
N ALA A 105 -16.93 -0.50 -9.05
CA ALA A 105 -17.66 -0.62 -7.80
C ALA A 105 -16.75 -0.74 -6.57
N LEU A 106 -17.34 -0.49 -5.41
CA LEU A 106 -16.70 -0.65 -4.10
C LEU A 106 -16.41 -2.12 -3.81
N GLY A 107 -15.21 -2.39 -3.26
CA GLY A 107 -14.82 -3.68 -2.72
C GLY A 107 -15.12 -3.87 -1.24
N ASP A 108 -14.48 -4.87 -0.64
CA ASP A 108 -14.51 -5.09 0.81
C ASP A 108 -13.64 -4.04 1.51
N LEU A 109 -14.25 -3.25 2.40
CA LEU A 109 -13.53 -2.24 3.18
C LEU A 109 -12.60 -2.92 4.18
N GLU A 110 -11.50 -2.28 4.47
CA GLU A 110 -10.58 -2.73 5.50
C GLU A 110 -10.32 -1.61 6.49
N ILE A 111 -10.32 -1.96 7.77
CA ILE A 111 -10.02 -1.02 8.84
C ILE A 111 -8.94 -1.60 9.73
N TRP A 112 -8.01 -0.76 10.13
CA TRP A 112 -7.04 -1.04 11.16
C TRP A 112 -7.40 -0.20 12.38
N PRO A 113 -8.31 -0.70 13.24
CA PRO A 113 -8.88 0.11 14.31
C PRO A 113 -7.87 0.50 15.39
N ILE A 114 -6.73 -0.20 15.46
CA ILE A 114 -5.64 0.11 16.38
C ILE A 114 -4.32 -0.27 15.70
N LYS A 115 -3.47 0.73 15.49
CA LYS A 115 -2.02 0.59 15.29
C LYS A 115 -1.31 1.04 16.55
N TYR A 116 -0.23 0.35 16.93
CA TYR A 116 0.59 0.71 18.08
C TYR A 116 2.09 0.55 17.79
N ALA A 117 2.82 1.66 17.86
CA ALA A 117 4.28 1.69 17.72
C ALA A 117 4.95 1.39 19.07
N PHE A 118 5.42 0.16 19.24
CA PHE A 118 6.12 -0.28 20.45
C PHE A 118 7.59 0.17 20.50
N LEU A 119 8.14 0.54 19.35
CA LEU A 119 9.39 1.28 19.24
C LEU A 119 9.16 2.42 18.24
N ASN A 120 9.32 3.66 18.70
CA ASN A 120 9.06 4.84 17.88
C ASN A 120 10.27 5.79 17.94
N GLN A 121 11.23 5.63 17.03
CA GLN A 121 12.45 6.43 16.95
C GLN A 121 12.62 7.03 15.55
N PRO A 122 13.33 8.16 15.40
CA PRO A 122 13.49 8.84 14.11
C PRO A 122 13.94 7.94 12.94
N GLU A 123 14.82 6.97 13.19
CA GLU A 123 15.33 6.06 12.15
C GLU A 123 14.84 4.62 12.31
N ARG A 124 14.02 4.33 13.33
CA ARG A 124 13.57 2.96 13.59
C ARG A 124 12.19 2.97 14.21
N VAL A 125 11.23 2.42 13.49
CA VAL A 125 9.86 2.25 13.97
C VAL A 125 9.47 0.80 13.87
N VAL A 126 8.79 0.31 14.90
CA VAL A 126 8.21 -1.02 14.88
C VAL A 126 6.81 -0.97 15.47
N THR A 127 5.87 -1.41 14.66
CA THR A 127 4.44 -1.22 14.89
C THR A 127 3.70 -2.52 14.75
N ALA A 128 2.70 -2.73 15.59
CA ALA A 128 1.74 -3.81 15.44
C ALA A 128 0.37 -3.22 15.12
N ALA A 129 -0.37 -3.90 14.25
CA ALA A 129 -1.72 -3.50 13.89
C ALA A 129 -2.68 -4.70 13.95
N LEU A 130 -3.94 -4.41 14.29
CA LEU A 130 -5.05 -5.32 14.05
C LEU A 130 -5.74 -4.89 12.78
N ARG A 131 -6.02 -5.84 11.89
CA ARG A 131 -6.69 -5.64 10.61
C ARG A 131 -8.07 -6.28 10.64
N VAL A 132 -9.08 -5.60 10.11
CA VAL A 132 -10.44 -6.12 9.99
C VAL A 132 -10.95 -5.88 8.58
N GLY A 133 -11.10 -6.95 7.81
CA GLY A 133 -11.77 -6.95 6.50
C GLY A 133 -13.29 -7.06 6.68
N LEU A 134 -14.03 -6.14 6.07
CA LEU A 134 -15.48 -6.02 6.16
C LEU A 134 -16.15 -6.48 4.86
N PRO A 135 -17.24 -7.29 4.92
CA PRO A 135 -17.93 -7.83 3.76
C PRO A 135 -18.86 -6.79 3.08
N THR A 136 -18.31 -5.66 2.65
CA THR A 136 -19.06 -4.54 2.08
C THR A 136 -19.18 -4.59 0.56
N GLY A 137 -18.30 -5.32 -0.11
CA GLY A 137 -18.30 -5.54 -1.55
C GLY A 137 -19.45 -6.45 -1.99
N ASP A 138 -19.91 -6.24 -3.23
CA ASP A 138 -21.00 -7.06 -3.79
C ASP A 138 -20.48 -8.44 -4.22
N LYS A 139 -20.64 -9.44 -3.34
CA LYS A 139 -20.26 -10.84 -3.60
C LYS A 139 -20.85 -11.41 -4.88
N LYS A 140 -22.11 -11.11 -5.19
CA LYS A 140 -22.77 -11.67 -6.40
C LYS A 140 -22.13 -11.14 -7.67
N ARG A 141 -21.60 -9.93 -7.61
CA ARG A 141 -20.87 -9.30 -8.71
C ARG A 141 -19.37 -9.50 -8.62
N GLY A 142 -18.87 -10.16 -7.57
CA GLY A 142 -17.48 -10.48 -7.41
C GLY A 142 -16.59 -9.29 -7.05
N PHE A 143 -17.14 -8.26 -6.41
CA PHE A 143 -16.37 -7.13 -5.87
C PHE A 143 -15.97 -7.33 -4.40
N GLY A 144 -16.53 -8.34 -3.73
CA GLY A 144 -16.14 -8.73 -2.38
C GLY A 144 -16.35 -10.21 -2.17
N GLU A 145 -15.85 -10.74 -1.08
CA GLU A 145 -15.90 -12.16 -0.75
C GLU A 145 -17.16 -12.51 0.06
N GLY A 146 -17.79 -11.48 0.63
CA GLY A 146 -18.93 -11.59 1.56
C GLY A 146 -18.54 -12.30 2.85
N GLN A 147 -17.29 -12.11 3.27
CA GLN A 147 -16.69 -12.69 4.46
C GLN A 147 -16.04 -11.59 5.30
N THR A 148 -16.02 -11.78 6.62
CA THR A 148 -15.27 -10.96 7.55
C THR A 148 -13.93 -11.62 7.78
N LYS A 149 -12.87 -10.82 7.70
CA LYS A 149 -11.50 -11.26 7.95
C LYS A 149 -10.93 -10.53 9.15
N ILE A 150 -10.11 -11.21 9.93
CA ILE A 150 -9.35 -10.62 11.03
C ILE A 150 -7.89 -10.97 10.81
N GLY A 151 -7.05 -9.94 10.84
CA GLY A 151 -5.62 -10.08 10.71
C GLY A 151 -4.85 -9.39 11.83
N ALA A 152 -3.59 -9.78 11.93
CA ALA A 152 -2.59 -9.15 12.77
C ALA A 152 -1.34 -8.90 11.94
N MET A 153 -0.74 -7.74 12.12
CA MET A 153 0.39 -7.28 11.32
C MET A 153 1.52 -6.81 12.23
N LEU A 154 2.74 -7.03 11.78
CA LEU A 154 3.96 -6.49 12.35
C LEU A 154 4.71 -5.73 11.26
N LEU A 155 4.96 -4.45 11.49
CA LEU A 155 5.55 -3.51 10.55
C LEU A 155 6.89 -3.02 11.11
N PHE A 156 7.89 -2.88 10.26
CA PHE A 156 9.23 -2.44 10.63
C PHE A 156 9.77 -1.44 9.61
N ASP A 157 10.17 -0.27 10.08
CA ASP A 157 10.90 0.73 9.31
C ASP A 157 12.29 0.91 9.91
N GLN A 158 13.31 0.95 9.05
CA GLN A 158 14.66 1.36 9.40
C GLN A 158 15.22 2.30 8.35
N ALA A 159 15.54 3.52 8.74
CA ALA A 159 16.38 4.40 7.95
C ALA A 159 17.84 4.30 8.38
N TRP A 160 18.76 4.46 7.44
CA TRP A 160 20.17 4.69 7.72
C TRP A 160 20.74 5.65 6.71
N ARG A 161 20.98 6.89 7.15
CA ARG A 161 21.30 8.00 6.25
C ARG A 161 20.18 8.14 5.21
N ASN A 162 20.48 7.88 3.93
CA ASN A 162 19.55 7.97 2.80
C ASN A 162 18.92 6.63 2.40
N TRP A 163 19.29 5.54 3.09
CA TRP A 163 18.70 4.23 2.86
C TRP A 163 17.48 4.04 3.75
N TYR A 164 16.49 3.35 3.21
CA TYR A 164 15.37 2.81 3.97
C TYR A 164 15.24 1.31 3.74
N PHE A 165 14.84 0.61 4.80
CA PHE A 165 14.53 -0.80 4.82
C PHE A 165 13.19 -0.99 5.54
N GLY A 166 12.21 -1.52 4.82
CA GLY A 166 10.88 -1.84 5.32
C GLY A 166 10.67 -3.35 5.41
N ALA A 167 9.89 -3.81 6.37
CA ALA A 167 9.43 -5.19 6.42
C ALA A 167 8.04 -5.32 7.06
N ASN A 168 7.20 -6.18 6.47
CA ASN A 168 5.87 -6.51 6.95
C ASN A 168 5.77 -8.01 7.18
N ALA A 169 5.11 -8.41 8.26
CA ALA A 169 4.70 -9.78 8.49
C ALA A 169 3.25 -9.79 8.92
N GLU A 170 2.42 -10.48 8.16
CA GLU A 170 0.97 -10.44 8.28
C GLU A 170 0.40 -11.84 8.40
N PHE A 171 -0.63 -11.97 9.22
CA PHE A 171 -1.46 -13.17 9.28
C PHE A 171 -2.92 -12.73 9.22
N GLU A 172 -3.71 -13.37 8.37
CA GLU A 172 -5.14 -13.11 8.25
C GLU A 172 -5.93 -14.43 8.31
N THR A 173 -7.13 -14.37 8.88
CA THR A 173 -8.08 -15.48 8.84
C THR A 173 -9.51 -15.02 8.62
N VAL A 174 -10.25 -15.82 7.86
CA VAL A 174 -11.70 -15.67 7.68
C VAL A 174 -12.43 -16.13 8.95
N VAL A 175 -13.23 -15.23 9.51
CA VAL A 175 -14.04 -15.50 10.72
C VAL A 175 -15.55 -15.60 10.43
N SER A 176 -16.00 -15.24 9.24
CA SER A 176 -17.38 -15.44 8.81
C SER A 176 -17.46 -16.05 7.39
N GLY A 177 -17.59 -17.37 7.32
CA GLY A 177 -17.64 -18.10 6.05
C GLY A 177 -16.83 -19.39 6.07
N PRO A 178 -16.51 -19.96 4.88
CA PRO A 178 -15.50 -21.00 4.74
C PRO A 178 -14.19 -20.55 5.37
N THR A 179 -13.61 -21.39 6.23
CA THR A 179 -12.36 -21.05 6.91
C THR A 179 -11.20 -21.05 5.91
N GLU A 180 -10.53 -19.91 5.84
CA GLU A 180 -9.30 -19.69 5.11
C GLU A 180 -8.35 -18.88 6.01
N SER A 181 -7.06 -19.09 5.80
CA SER A 181 -6.01 -18.37 6.52
C SER A 181 -4.79 -18.21 5.64
N GLU A 182 -4.20 -17.03 5.68
CA GLU A 182 -3.04 -16.67 4.89
C GLU A 182 -1.99 -15.94 5.72
N THR A 183 -0.77 -15.94 5.20
CA THR A 183 0.33 -15.12 5.71
C THR A 183 0.99 -14.39 4.57
N GLU A 184 1.35 -13.14 4.80
CA GLU A 184 2.12 -12.33 3.88
C GLU A 184 3.42 -11.87 4.54
N PHE A 185 4.50 -11.90 3.77
CA PHE A 185 5.77 -11.30 4.14
C PHE A 185 6.18 -10.33 3.04
N ALA A 186 6.45 -9.09 3.43
CA ALA A 186 6.88 -8.07 2.49
C ALA A 186 8.20 -7.46 2.95
N PHE A 187 9.06 -7.11 1.99
CA PHE A 187 10.33 -6.43 2.23
C PHE A 187 10.52 -5.30 1.22
N GLY A 188 10.94 -4.14 1.71
CA GLY A 188 11.22 -2.97 0.91
C GLY A 188 12.64 -2.45 1.15
N VAL A 189 13.29 -1.98 0.10
CA VAL A 189 14.50 -1.18 0.21
C VAL A 189 14.37 0.03 -0.70
N SER A 190 14.76 1.20 -0.20
CA SER A 190 14.81 2.40 -1.03
C SER A 190 16.05 3.23 -0.75
N TYR A 191 16.38 4.09 -1.70
CA TYR A 191 17.43 5.09 -1.59
C TYR A 191 16.91 6.45 -2.03
N SER A 192 16.89 7.39 -1.10
CA SER A 192 16.46 8.76 -1.32
C SER A 192 17.65 9.66 -1.65
N PHE A 193 17.57 10.48 -2.69
CA PHE A 193 18.65 11.37 -3.10
C PHE A 193 18.64 12.69 -2.31
N ILE A 194 18.61 12.57 -0.98
CA ILE A 194 18.63 13.69 -0.05
C ILE A 194 20.05 14.25 0.04
N GLU A 195 20.18 15.56 -0.17
CA GLU A 195 21.42 16.30 -0.02
C GLU A 195 21.65 16.68 1.44
N GLY A 196 22.93 16.72 1.83
CA GLY A 196 23.33 17.24 3.14
C GLY A 196 23.19 16.27 4.32
N THR A 197 22.75 15.03 4.10
CA THR A 197 22.65 14.00 5.16
C THR A 197 23.99 13.72 5.86
N GLY A 198 25.09 13.67 5.10
CA GLY A 198 26.43 13.42 5.63
C GLY A 198 26.53 12.09 6.41
N ASP A 199 26.97 12.17 7.66
CA ASP A 199 27.07 11.04 8.59
C ASP A 199 25.91 10.98 9.61
N GLY A 200 24.94 11.89 9.51
CA GLY A 200 23.80 11.99 10.41
C GLY A 200 22.52 11.33 9.87
N ILE A 201 21.42 11.60 10.58
CA ILE A 201 20.05 11.25 10.18
C ILE A 201 19.63 12.15 9.02
N ALA A 202 18.96 11.61 8.01
CA ALA A 202 18.42 12.43 6.94
C ALA A 202 17.39 13.42 7.50
N PRO A 203 17.47 14.71 7.13
CA PRO A 203 16.52 15.71 7.60
C PRO A 203 15.10 15.30 7.22
N THR A 204 14.16 15.44 8.17
CA THR A 204 12.72 15.20 7.95
C THR A 204 12.19 16.03 6.78
N ILE A 205 12.66 17.27 6.64
CA ILE A 205 12.31 18.15 5.52
C ILE A 205 13.64 18.66 4.91
N PRO A 206 14.18 18.00 3.88
CA PRO A 206 15.40 18.45 3.23
C PRO A 206 15.19 19.77 2.50
N ASN A 207 16.22 20.60 2.50
CA ASN A 207 16.23 21.87 1.77
C ASN A 207 16.54 21.66 0.28
N GLN A 208 15.65 20.95 -0.40
CA GLN A 208 15.69 20.66 -1.83
C GLN A 208 14.30 20.84 -2.42
N SER A 209 14.21 21.21 -3.70
CA SER A 209 12.91 21.33 -4.38
C SER A 209 12.28 19.97 -4.62
N PHE A 210 13.08 18.97 -5.01
CA PHE A 210 12.60 17.62 -5.24
C PHE A 210 13.64 16.61 -4.74
N VAL A 211 13.15 15.51 -4.20
CA VAL A 211 13.96 14.35 -3.80
C VAL A 211 13.46 13.16 -4.62
N PRO A 212 14.22 12.70 -5.62
CA PRO A 212 13.93 11.43 -6.25
C PRO A 212 14.27 10.28 -5.28
N VAL A 213 13.51 9.19 -5.38
CA VAL A 213 13.73 7.97 -4.59
C VAL A 213 13.63 6.77 -5.54
N LEU A 214 14.57 5.84 -5.40
CA LEU A 214 14.50 4.54 -6.08
C LEU A 214 14.15 3.48 -5.06
N SER A 215 13.22 2.60 -5.39
CA SER A 215 12.77 1.54 -4.49
C SER A 215 12.73 0.18 -5.17
N LEU A 216 12.79 -0.86 -4.34
CA LEU A 216 12.50 -2.22 -4.69
C LEU A 216 11.72 -2.86 -3.55
N GLU A 217 10.56 -3.39 -3.87
CA GLU A 217 9.70 -4.11 -2.96
C GLU A 217 9.56 -5.57 -3.40
N MET A 218 9.35 -6.46 -2.44
CA MET A 218 9.11 -7.89 -2.65
C MET A 218 8.01 -8.33 -1.71
N VAL A 219 7.02 -9.05 -2.23
CA VAL A 219 5.89 -9.56 -1.44
C VAL A 219 5.76 -11.06 -1.68
N SER A 220 5.65 -11.81 -0.59
CA SER A 220 5.48 -13.27 -0.58
C SER A 220 4.21 -13.61 0.20
N GLN A 221 3.20 -14.10 -0.49
CA GLN A 221 1.91 -14.50 0.08
C GLN A 221 1.80 -16.03 0.08
N HIS A 222 1.36 -16.59 1.21
CA HIS A 222 1.17 -18.02 1.39
C HIS A 222 -0.21 -18.31 1.98
N ILE A 223 -0.96 -19.19 1.32
CA ILE A 223 -2.27 -19.62 1.80
C ILE A 223 -2.09 -20.88 2.65
N LEU A 224 -2.30 -20.76 3.95
CA LEU A 224 -1.98 -21.81 4.92
C LEU A 224 -3.07 -22.90 4.96
N SER A 225 -4.33 -22.48 4.80
CA SER A 225 -5.50 -23.36 4.79
C SER A 225 -6.61 -22.70 3.98
N GLY A 226 -7.45 -23.49 3.32
CA GLY A 226 -8.50 -22.97 2.43
C GLY A 226 -8.56 -23.75 1.13
N LEU A 227 -9.40 -23.28 0.19
CA LEU A 227 -9.53 -23.88 -1.14
C LEU A 227 -8.34 -23.52 -2.03
N GLU A 228 -7.67 -22.43 -1.72
CA GLU A 228 -6.58 -21.86 -2.51
C GLU A 228 -5.19 -22.16 -1.94
N LYS A 229 -5.06 -23.18 -1.09
CA LYS A 229 -3.80 -23.53 -0.39
C LYS A 229 -2.57 -23.72 -1.31
N GLU A 230 -2.78 -24.04 -2.58
CA GLU A 230 -1.68 -24.25 -3.55
C GLU A 230 -1.28 -22.96 -4.30
N ASN A 231 -1.94 -21.83 -4.01
CA ASN A 231 -1.80 -20.56 -4.72
C ASN A 231 -0.82 -19.61 -4.03
N ASP A 232 0.39 -20.08 -3.73
CA ASP A 232 1.45 -19.21 -3.20
C ASP A 232 1.93 -18.22 -4.27
N ALA A 233 2.11 -16.97 -3.87
CA ALA A 233 2.52 -15.89 -4.76
C ALA A 233 3.81 -15.22 -4.28
N LEU A 234 4.67 -14.88 -5.23
CA LEU A 234 5.87 -14.07 -4.99
C LEU A 234 5.94 -13.00 -6.07
N THR A 235 6.03 -11.74 -5.67
CA THR A 235 6.14 -10.60 -6.59
C THR A 235 7.33 -9.71 -6.24
N ILE A 236 7.84 -9.01 -7.25
CA ILE A 236 8.83 -7.93 -7.08
C ILE A 236 8.30 -6.66 -7.72
N LEU A 237 8.62 -5.51 -7.13
CA LEU A 237 8.17 -4.21 -7.60
C LEU A 237 9.32 -3.21 -7.52
N PRO A 238 10.08 -3.00 -8.60
CA PRO A 238 10.90 -1.80 -8.74
C PRO A 238 10.02 -0.56 -8.85
N GLY A 239 10.39 0.50 -8.13
CA GLY A 239 9.66 1.75 -8.08
C GLY A 239 10.54 3.00 -8.19
N LEU A 240 9.88 4.10 -8.53
CA LEU A 240 10.42 5.45 -8.57
C LEU A 240 9.44 6.38 -7.85
N HIS A 241 9.98 7.24 -6.98
CA HIS A 241 9.20 8.25 -6.29
C HIS A 241 9.79 9.64 -6.54
N ILE A 242 8.94 10.66 -6.52
CA ILE A 242 9.31 12.07 -6.57
C ILE A 242 8.61 12.76 -5.41
N TRP A 243 9.39 13.18 -4.43
CA TRP A 243 8.93 13.94 -3.27
C TRP A 243 9.22 15.43 -3.46
N HIS A 244 8.29 16.30 -3.09
CA HIS A 244 8.47 17.75 -3.00
C HIS A 244 8.44 18.21 -1.53
N PRO A 245 9.60 18.32 -0.85
CA PRO A 245 9.69 18.49 0.60
C PRO A 245 8.92 19.68 1.18
N ALA A 246 8.80 20.78 0.44
CA ALA A 246 8.20 22.00 0.94
C ALA A 246 6.67 21.95 1.03
N SER A 247 6.02 21.13 0.19
CA SER A 247 4.57 20.89 0.24
C SER A 247 4.24 19.49 0.74
N ASP A 248 5.27 18.68 0.92
CA ASP A 248 5.19 17.28 1.31
C ASP A 248 4.36 16.39 0.38
N TRP A 249 4.32 16.78 -0.90
CA TRP A 249 3.64 16.02 -1.93
C TRP A 249 4.54 14.90 -2.42
N LEU A 250 3.99 13.70 -2.57
CA LEU A 250 4.74 12.53 -3.04
C LEU A 250 3.95 11.80 -4.13
N VAL A 251 4.64 11.53 -5.25
CA VAL A 251 4.11 10.61 -6.27
C VAL A 251 5.07 9.47 -6.49
N SER A 252 4.50 8.27 -6.50
CA SER A 252 5.20 7.01 -6.62
C SER A 252 4.65 6.23 -7.82
N ALA A 253 5.53 5.58 -8.57
CA ALA A 253 5.18 4.70 -9.65
C ALA A 253 6.00 3.41 -9.58
N GLY A 254 5.35 2.27 -9.81
CA GLY A 254 5.99 0.96 -9.71
C GLY A 254 5.50 -0.03 -10.76
N LEU A 255 6.33 -1.03 -11.06
CA LEU A 255 5.96 -2.15 -11.93
C LEU A 255 6.08 -3.46 -11.16
N GLU A 256 4.96 -4.02 -10.74
CA GLU A 256 4.91 -5.31 -10.08
C GLU A 256 4.99 -6.46 -11.10
N LEU A 257 5.90 -7.39 -10.83
CA LEU A 257 6.18 -8.55 -11.66
C LEU A 257 6.02 -9.83 -10.81
N PRO A 258 5.02 -10.67 -11.13
CA PRO A 258 4.90 -11.99 -10.51
C PRO A 258 6.06 -12.90 -10.90
N LEU A 259 6.71 -13.49 -9.90
CA LEU A 259 7.80 -14.46 -10.06
C LEU A 259 7.33 -15.91 -9.85
N SER A 260 6.18 -16.10 -9.21
CA SER A 260 5.53 -17.39 -9.01
C SER A 260 4.83 -17.90 -10.28
N SER A 261 4.56 -19.22 -10.31
CA SER A 261 3.74 -19.83 -11.36
C SER A 261 2.26 -19.48 -11.24
N TYR A 262 1.77 -19.39 -10.00
CA TYR A 262 0.46 -18.83 -9.73
C TYR A 262 0.53 -17.32 -9.89
N ARG A 263 -0.30 -16.78 -10.78
CA ARG A 263 -0.46 -15.35 -11.04
C ARG A 263 -1.77 -15.09 -11.76
N ASN A 264 -2.43 -14.00 -11.39
CA ASN A 264 -3.71 -13.58 -11.98
C ASN A 264 -3.56 -12.51 -13.05
N ASN A 265 -2.33 -12.09 -13.33
CA ASN A 265 -1.98 -11.11 -14.36
C ASN A 265 -0.50 -11.27 -14.72
N ASP A 266 -0.07 -10.72 -15.86
CA ASP A 266 1.34 -10.80 -16.27
C ASP A 266 2.21 -9.73 -15.60
N TYR A 267 1.64 -8.55 -15.31
CA TYR A 267 2.24 -7.48 -14.53
C TYR A 267 1.17 -6.50 -14.03
N THR A 268 1.50 -5.71 -13.01
CA THR A 268 0.67 -4.61 -12.50
C THR A 268 1.48 -3.31 -12.54
N MET A 269 0.93 -2.25 -13.11
CA MET A 269 1.51 -0.91 -12.95
C MET A 269 0.81 -0.21 -11.78
N HIS A 270 1.59 0.29 -10.83
CA HIS A 270 1.11 1.00 -9.65
C HIS A 270 1.41 2.49 -9.76
N LEU A 271 0.47 3.31 -9.28
CA LEU A 271 0.63 4.73 -9.02
C LEU A 271 0.08 5.03 -7.62
N LYS A 272 0.87 5.67 -6.76
CA LYS A 272 0.46 6.16 -5.43
C LYS A 272 0.69 7.67 -5.37
N GLU A 273 -0.29 8.39 -4.85
CA GLU A 273 -0.21 9.82 -4.52
C GLU A 273 -0.43 10.01 -3.02
N LEU A 274 0.43 10.83 -2.42
CA LEU A 274 0.33 11.40 -1.08
C LEU A 274 0.24 12.94 -1.19
#